data_AF-A0A374VSS4-F1
#
_entry.id   AF-A0A374VSS4-F1
#
_cell.length_a   1.000
_cell.length_b   1.000
_cell.length_c   1.000
_cell.angle_alpha   90.00
_cell.angle_beta   90.00
_cell.angle_gamma   90.00
#
_symmetry.space_group_name_H-M   'P 1'
#
loop_
_entity.id
_entity.type
_entity.pdbx_description
1 polymer ?
#
loop_
_entity_poly.entity_id
_entity_poly.type
_entity_poly.pdbx_seq_one_letter_code
_entity_poly.pdbx_strand_id
1 'polypeptide(L)' 'MDIEKELHFKFNAPLHEQDTEMQTYGCRQNNPDICGSNGISGICAFCSEDRICKKPSRAWKKQYLKLKNEEE' A
#
# COMPACT_ATOMS: atom_id res chain seq x y z
N MET A 1 12.11 -8.84 14.12
CA MET A 1 12.14 -8.27 12.76
C MET A 1 10.83 -7.52 12.61
N ASP A 2 10.90 -6.20 12.53
CA ASP A 2 9.72 -5.33 12.46
C ASP A 2 9.21 -5.30 11.00
N ILE A 3 8.49 -6.34 10.59
CA ILE A 3 7.93 -6.50 9.23
C ILE A 3 7.15 -5.24 8.81
N GLU A 4 6.49 -4.58 9.76
CA GLU A 4 5.74 -3.34 9.54
C GLU A 4 6.61 -2.18 9.01
N LYS A 5 7.86 -2.06 9.47
CA LYS A 5 8.78 -1.01 9.01
C LYS A 5 9.29 -1.25 7.59
N GLU A 6 9.41 -2.52 7.20
CA GLU A 6 9.87 -2.90 5.85
C GLU A 6 8.75 -2.81 4.80
N LEU A 7 7.49 -2.92 5.23
CA LEU A 7 6.33 -2.89 4.36
C LEU A 7 5.58 -1.55 4.37
N HIS A 8 6.07 -0.52 5.07
CA HIS A 8 5.46 0.81 5.04
C HIS A 8 6.19 1.73 4.06
N PHE A 9 5.55 2.02 2.94
CA PHE A 9 6.07 2.93 1.92
C PHE A 9 5.37 4.29 2.00
N LYS A 10 6.09 5.36 1.66
CA LYS A 10 5.48 6.69 1.52
C LYS A 10 4.42 6.67 0.42
N PHE A 11 3.36 7.45 0.59
CA PHE A 11 2.26 7.54 -0.38
C PHE A 11 2.72 7.96 -1.78
N ASN A 12 3.82 8.72 -1.88
CA ASN A 12 4.42 9.21 -3.12
C ASN A 12 5.71 8.47 -3.53
N ALA A 13 6.08 7.36 -2.87
CA ALA A 13 7.21 6.56 -3.32
C ALA A 13 6.91 5.97 -4.72
N PRO A 14 7.94 5.69 -5.55
CA PRO A 14 7.78 5.06 -6.87
C PRO A 14 6.93 3.79 -6.83
N LEU A 15 6.31 3.42 -7.96
CA LEU A 15 5.45 2.24 -8.01
C LEU A 15 6.27 0.96 -7.84
N HIS A 16 5.68 0.01 -7.11
CA HIS A 16 6.15 -1.37 -7.11
C HIS A 16 5.49 -2.14 -8.25
N GLU A 17 6.13 -3.17 -8.78
CA GLU A 17 5.61 -3.98 -9.91
C GLU A 17 4.23 -4.62 -9.63
N GLN A 18 3.90 -4.84 -8.36
CA GLN A 18 2.62 -5.42 -7.93
C GLN A 18 1.55 -4.37 -7.56
N ASP A 19 1.90 -3.08 -7.57
CA ASP A 19 0.95 -2.00 -7.34
C ASP A 19 -0.05 -1.94 -8.51
N THR A 20 -1.32 -1.74 -8.19
CA THR A 20 -2.37 -1.48 -9.17
C THR A 20 -3.29 -0.37 -8.67
N GLU A 21 -4.28 0.04 -9.45
CA GLU A 21 -5.29 1.00 -8.99
C GLU A 21 -6.06 0.55 -7.75
N MET A 22 -6.13 -0.76 -7.48
CA MET A 22 -6.96 -1.35 -6.42
C MET A 22 -6.16 -1.93 -5.24
N GLN A 23 -4.84 -2.07 -5.37
CA GLN A 23 -4.00 -2.66 -4.32
C GLN A 23 -2.61 -2.04 -4.28
N THR A 24 -1.90 -2.24 -3.17
CA THR A 24 -0.49 -1.87 -3.05
C THR A 24 0.36 -3.02 -2.54
N TYR A 25 1.60 -3.15 -3.01
CA TYR A 25 2.63 -3.90 -2.31
C TYR A 25 3.06 -3.12 -1.07
N GLY A 26 2.98 -3.75 0.09
CA GLY A 26 3.10 -3.05 1.36
C GLY A 26 1.91 -2.12 1.63
N CYS A 27 2.00 -1.39 2.73
CA CYS A 27 1.08 -0.35 3.13
C CYS A 27 1.57 1.01 2.62
N ARG A 28 0.68 1.77 1.96
CA ARG A 28 0.91 3.17 1.55
C ARG A 28 0.01 4.18 2.26
N GLN A 29 -0.63 3.79 3.37
CA GLN A 29 -1.38 4.73 4.19
C GLN A 29 -0.41 5.72 4.84
N ASN A 30 -0.76 7.01 4.86
CA ASN A 30 0.03 8.01 5.57
C ASN A 30 0.03 7.77 7.09
N ASN A 31 -1.11 7.28 7.61
CA ASN A 31 -1.29 6.96 9.02
C ASN A 31 -1.91 5.54 9.14
N PRO A 32 -1.08 4.48 9.08
CA PRO A 32 -1.57 3.10 9.03
C PRO A 32 -2.20 2.64 10.35
N ASP A 33 -1.77 3.17 11.49
CA ASP A 33 -2.27 2.94 12.85
C ASP A 33 -3.79 3.20 13.00
N ILE A 34 -4.34 4.19 12.29
CA ILE A 34 -5.79 4.49 12.32
C ILE A 34 -6.57 3.79 11.20
N CYS A 35 -5.92 2.99 10.36
CA CYS A 35 -6.60 2.32 9.25
C CYS A 35 -7.52 1.21 9.80
N GLY A 36 -8.82 1.29 9.53
CA GLY A 36 -9.79 0.28 9.98
C GLY A 36 -9.62 -1.12 9.35
N SER A 37 -8.66 -1.31 8.44
CA SER A 37 -8.26 -2.64 7.94
C SER A 37 -6.88 -3.08 8.41
N ASN A 38 -6.19 -2.28 9.23
CA ASN A 38 -4.91 -2.65 9.82
C ASN A 38 -5.05 -3.96 10.63
N GLY A 39 -4.09 -4.87 10.45
CA GLY A 39 -4.05 -6.14 11.18
C GLY A 39 -5.04 -7.20 10.70
N ILE A 40 -5.84 -6.93 9.66
CA ILE A 40 -6.76 -7.93 9.09
C ILE A 40 -6.03 -8.81 8.07
N SER A 41 -5.87 -10.08 8.40
CA SER A 41 -5.21 -11.06 7.52
C SER A 41 -5.93 -11.18 6.17
N GLY A 42 -5.15 -11.32 5.11
CA GLY A 42 -5.62 -11.36 3.73
C GLY A 42 -6.02 -10.00 3.14
N ILE A 43 -6.07 -8.92 3.94
CA ILE A 43 -6.39 -7.55 3.51
C ILE A 43 -5.22 -6.59 3.74
N CYS A 44 -4.60 -6.63 4.92
CA CYS A 44 -3.54 -5.71 5.30
C CYS A 44 -2.18 -6.31 4.97
N ALA A 45 -1.33 -5.53 4.29
CA ALA A 45 0.00 -5.96 3.90
C ALA A 45 0.87 -6.40 5.10
N PHE A 46 0.67 -5.83 6.29
CA PHE A 46 1.48 -6.14 7.47
C PHE A 46 1.27 -7.55 8.03
N CYS A 47 0.13 -8.19 7.73
CA CYS A 47 -0.24 -9.49 8.27
C CYS A 47 -0.75 -10.48 7.21
N SER A 48 -0.59 -10.14 5.94
CA SER A 48 -0.94 -11.02 4.81
C SER A 48 0.33 -11.65 4.24
N GLU A 49 0.26 -12.94 3.91
CA GLU A 49 1.40 -13.69 3.36
C GLU A 49 1.89 -13.12 2.02
N ASP A 50 0.97 -12.60 1.22
CA ASP A 50 1.23 -11.95 -0.07
C ASP A 50 1.83 -10.53 0.07
N ARG A 51 1.87 -9.98 1.29
CA ARG A 51 2.33 -8.61 1.59
C ARG A 51 1.55 -7.53 0.83
N ILE A 52 0.33 -7.82 0.40
CA ILE A 52 -0.53 -6.90 -0.37
C ILE A 52 -1.52 -6.20 0.56
N CYS A 53 -1.67 -4.89 0.38
CA CYS A 53 -2.80 -4.14 0.90
C CYS A 53 -3.93 -4.13 -0.13
N LYS A 54 -5.02 -4.84 0.14
CA LYS A 54 -6.20 -4.94 -0.75
C LYS A 54 -7.23 -3.84 -0.52
N LYS A 55 -7.01 -2.98 0.48
CA LYS A 55 -7.83 -1.79 0.79
C LYS A 55 -6.94 -0.57 0.98
N PRO A 56 -6.26 -0.11 -0.09
CA PRO A 56 -5.48 1.11 -0.02
C PRO A 56 -6.39 2.33 0.23
N SER A 57 -5.78 3.48 0.52
CA SER A 57 -6.52 4.73 0.71
C SER A 57 -7.45 5.02 -0.48
N ARG A 58 -8.59 5.66 -0.23
CA ARG A 58 -9.50 6.11 -1.30
C ARG A 58 -8.81 7.05 -2.31
N ALA A 59 -7.74 7.74 -1.88
CA ALA A 59 -6.94 8.60 -2.74
C ALA A 59 -5.93 7.82 -3.62
N TRP A 60 -5.70 6.53 -3.34
CA TRP A 60 -4.66 5.74 -3.98
C TRP A 60 -4.83 5.65 -5.49
N LYS A 61 -6.02 5.33 -5.99
CA LYS A 61 -6.27 5.22 -7.44
C LYS A 61 -5.80 6.47 -8.20
N LYS A 62 -6.06 7.67 -7.67
CA LYS A 62 -5.59 8.93 -8.27
C LYS A 62 -4.07 9.04 -8.21
N GLN A 63 -3.46 8.66 -7.09
CA GLN A 63 -2.02 8.71 -6.90
C GLN A 63 -1.27 7.70 -7.78
N TYR A 64 -1.78 6.48 -7.91
CA TYR A 64 -1.24 5.45 -8.79
C TYR A 64 -1.15 5.95 -10.24
N LEU A 65 -2.25 6.52 -10.77
CA LEU A 65 -2.26 7.09 -12.11
C LEU A 65 -1.29 8.25 -12.27
N LYS A 66 -1.14 9.09 -11.23
CA LYS A 66 -0.15 10.16 -11.23
C LYS A 66 1.28 9.61 -11.32
N LEU A 67 1.64 8.65 -10.48
CA LEU A 67 2.98 8.06 -10.46
C LEU A 67 3.28 7.30 -11.75
N LYS A 68 2.31 6.54 -12.27
CA LYS A 68 2.46 5.81 -13.54
C LYS A 68 2.77 6.74 -14.71
N ASN A 69 2.12 7.91 -14.75
CA ASN A 69 2.37 8.91 -15.79
C ASN A 69 3.66 9.71 -15.57
N GLU A 70 4.29 9.65 -14.39
CA GLU A 70 5.59 10.26 -14.10
C GLU A 70 6.75 9.31 -14.43
N GLU A 71 6.50 8.00 -14.58
CA GLU A 71 7.47 6.99 -14.99
C GLU A 71 7.59 6.83 -16.52
N GLU A 72 6.64 7.38 -17.30
CA GLU A 72 6.67 7.47 -18.77
C GLU A 72 7.37 8.74 -19.28
#